data_AF-F2KQF9-F1
#
_entry.id   AF-F2KQF9-F1
#
_cell.length_a   1.000
_cell.length_b   1.000
_cell.length_c   1.000
_cell.angle_alpha   90.00
_cell.angle_beta   90.00
_cell.angle_gamma   90.00
#
_symmetry.space_group_name_H-M   'P 1'
#
loop_
_entity.id
_entity.type
_entity.pdbx_description
1 polymer ?
#
loop_
_entity_poly.entity_id
_entity_poly.type
_entity_poly.pdbx_seq_one_letter_code
_entity_poly.pdbx_strand_id
1 'polypeptide(L)'
;MDIPRIILSGTSSRVGKTMLSIGLMRALVNRGYKVQPYKVGPDFIDPSFHYFATGRYSRNLDSFMLTREDILETFERNFRNADIAVIEGTMGLHDSHHATDEKGSTAEVSKILKCPVILIANVERMSRTVAPFIYGYKVFDPEVRIEGVILNRVGSERHAMKARLAAEKLAKVRVVGVVPRRGDVVIPDRHLGLIPAYERKEEFEELFDRLAELVEKYIDVDAIVEIARKAPPLDNALEHPVFKPKPSGIRIGVLRDRSFNFYYEDNIDALASKAEVVFIDSLEDRKLPDVDALYIGGGFPEIFAEELEKNASLRRDIYDFCDSGKPVYAECGGLMFLGEKLRLIDGSEYEMVGFMPYETEMHKRFQALGYSIYRVAKNNPISRRGDTLLGHEFHYSKVIPKERLEFVFRVKRGKGINGEQDGAIKKQTLVNYIHLHVLSYPMMVNKFIETAKKTKSKKE
;
A
#
# COMPACT_ATOMS: atom_id res chain seq x y z
N MET A 1 17.36 -19.23 -0.50
CA MET A 1 16.52 -19.89 0.54
C MET A 1 15.29 -20.55 -0.06
N ASP A 2 14.80 -21.59 0.63
CA ASP A 2 13.52 -22.22 0.34
C ASP A 2 12.41 -21.51 1.15
N ILE A 3 11.53 -20.78 0.45
CA ILE A 3 10.46 -19.98 1.06
C ILE A 3 9.16 -20.34 0.34
N PRO A 4 8.22 -21.04 1.00
CA PRO A 4 6.92 -21.35 0.41
C PRO A 4 6.17 -20.06 0.07
N ARG A 5 5.81 -19.89 -1.20
CA ARG A 5 5.22 -18.63 -1.66
C ARG A 5 4.32 -18.81 -2.86
N ILE A 6 3.27 -17.99 -2.92
CA ILE A 6 2.29 -18.00 -4.00
C ILE A 6 1.81 -16.59 -4.31
N ILE A 7 1.66 -16.29 -5.60
CA ILE A 7 0.97 -15.08 -6.07
C ILE A 7 -0.46 -15.44 -6.47
N LEU A 8 -1.43 -14.68 -5.96
CA LEU A 8 -2.78 -14.62 -6.51
C LEU A 8 -2.91 -13.42 -7.43
N SER A 9 -3.15 -13.66 -8.72
CA SER A 9 -3.28 -12.59 -9.70
C SER A 9 -4.54 -12.74 -10.54
N GLY A 10 -5.06 -11.63 -11.06
CA GLY A 10 -6.29 -11.62 -11.86
C GLY A 10 -6.02 -11.56 -13.35
N THR A 11 -6.99 -11.99 -14.17
CA THR A 11 -7.01 -11.66 -15.60
C THR A 11 -7.37 -10.20 -15.87
N SER A 12 -7.91 -9.50 -14.88
CA SER A 12 -8.25 -8.09 -14.95
C SER A 12 -8.58 -7.54 -13.56
N SER A 13 -8.70 -6.22 -13.46
CA SER A 13 -9.27 -5.56 -12.28
C SER A 13 -10.70 -6.05 -11.99
N ARG A 14 -11.09 -6.08 -10.71
CA ARG A 14 -12.43 -6.47 -10.22
C ARG A 14 -12.86 -7.92 -10.53
N VAL A 15 -11.91 -8.80 -10.78
CA VAL A 15 -12.17 -10.26 -10.93
C VAL A 15 -12.41 -10.97 -9.59
N GLY A 16 -12.37 -10.28 -8.46
CA GLY A 16 -12.52 -10.86 -7.11
C GLY A 16 -11.19 -11.28 -6.46
N LYS A 17 -10.05 -10.78 -6.95
CA LYS A 17 -8.71 -11.08 -6.43
C LYS A 17 -8.56 -10.80 -4.93
N THR A 18 -8.94 -9.61 -4.50
CA THR A 18 -8.81 -9.19 -3.09
C THR A 18 -9.63 -10.06 -2.14
N MET A 19 -10.89 -10.33 -2.49
CA MET A 19 -11.77 -11.26 -1.76
C MET A 19 -11.12 -12.64 -1.57
N LEU A 20 -10.62 -13.23 -2.65
CA LEU A 20 -10.03 -14.56 -2.62
C LEU A 20 -8.66 -14.58 -1.94
N SER A 21 -7.90 -13.49 -2.03
CA SER A 21 -6.60 -13.37 -1.34
C SER A 21 -6.78 -13.28 0.17
N ILE A 22 -7.68 -12.39 0.63
CA ILE A 22 -8.05 -12.26 2.04
C ILE A 22 -8.62 -13.58 2.56
N GLY A 23 -9.55 -14.21 1.83
CA GLY A 23 -10.14 -15.49 2.23
C GLY A 23 -9.11 -16.61 2.33
N LEU A 24 -8.15 -16.68 1.40
CA LEU A 24 -7.06 -17.66 1.46
C LEU A 24 -6.13 -17.39 2.64
N MET A 25 -5.76 -16.12 2.85
CA MET A 25 -4.92 -15.72 3.98
C MET A 25 -5.57 -16.12 5.31
N ARG A 26 -6.86 -15.80 5.50
CA ARG A 26 -7.59 -16.18 6.72
C ARG A 26 -7.77 -17.69 6.84
N ALA A 27 -8.09 -18.41 5.76
CA ALA A 27 -8.19 -19.87 5.77
C ALA A 27 -6.87 -20.54 6.21
N LEU A 28 -5.73 -20.05 5.70
CA LEU A 28 -4.41 -20.54 6.09
C LEU A 28 -4.11 -20.25 7.58
N VAL A 29 -4.47 -19.06 8.08
CA VAL A 29 -4.37 -18.75 9.52
C VAL A 29 -5.25 -19.67 10.36
N ASN A 30 -6.49 -19.92 9.94
CA ASN A 30 -7.40 -20.84 10.63
C ASN A 30 -6.86 -22.28 10.63
N ARG A 31 -6.06 -22.66 9.62
CA ARG A 31 -5.30 -23.92 9.55
C ARG A 31 -3.98 -23.90 10.36
N GLY A 32 -3.67 -22.81 11.05
CA GLY A 32 -2.50 -22.69 11.93
C GLY A 32 -1.21 -22.20 11.26
N TYR A 33 -1.25 -21.75 10.00
CA TYR A 33 -0.07 -21.17 9.34
C TYR A 33 0.18 -19.73 9.79
N LYS A 34 1.45 -19.38 10.01
CA LYS A 34 1.91 -17.99 10.08
C LYS A 34 2.04 -17.44 8.67
N VAL A 35 1.01 -16.76 8.19
CA VAL A 35 0.97 -16.20 6.84
C VAL A 35 1.66 -14.84 6.81
N GLN A 36 2.69 -14.66 5.98
CA GLN A 36 3.21 -13.33 5.67
C GLN A 36 2.54 -12.79 4.40
N PRO A 37 1.68 -11.75 4.52
CA PRO A 37 1.07 -11.15 3.35
C PRO A 37 2.02 -10.18 2.64
N TYR A 38 1.86 -10.10 1.32
CA TYR A 38 2.48 -9.09 0.48
C TYR A 38 1.45 -8.55 -0.52
N LYS A 39 1.67 -7.32 -0.98
CA LYS A 39 0.85 -6.68 -2.01
C LYS A 39 1.75 -6.17 -3.12
N VAL A 40 1.47 -6.54 -4.36
CA VAL A 40 2.15 -5.92 -5.51
C VAL A 40 1.61 -4.51 -5.72
N GLY A 41 2.51 -3.56 -5.99
CA GLY A 41 2.19 -2.17 -6.31
C GLY A 41 2.07 -1.24 -5.09
N PRO A 42 1.70 0.03 -5.30
CA PRO A 42 1.75 1.09 -4.29
C PRO A 42 0.43 1.24 -3.51
N ASP A 43 -0.30 0.15 -3.28
CA ASP A 43 -1.61 0.17 -2.60
C ASP A 43 -1.44 0.24 -1.06
N PHE A 44 -2.33 0.95 -0.36
CA PHE A 44 -2.36 1.04 1.12
C PHE A 44 -3.61 0.39 1.72
N ILE A 45 -4.64 0.17 0.90
CA ILE A 45 -5.95 -0.28 1.34
C ILE A 45 -5.98 -1.80 1.47
N ASP A 46 -5.60 -2.51 0.40
CA ASP A 46 -5.54 -3.97 0.41
C ASP A 46 -4.60 -4.51 1.54
N PRO A 47 -3.40 -3.93 1.79
CA PRO A 47 -2.54 -4.26 2.93
C PRO A 47 -3.21 -4.21 4.31
N SER A 48 -4.14 -3.28 4.54
CA SER A 48 -4.84 -3.18 5.81
C SER A 48 -5.78 -4.37 6.03
N PHE A 49 -6.48 -4.83 4.99
CA PHE A 49 -7.28 -6.05 5.07
C PHE A 49 -6.42 -7.30 5.26
N HIS A 50 -5.23 -7.34 4.67
CA HIS A 50 -4.28 -8.43 4.92
C HIS A 50 -3.87 -8.49 6.40
N TYR A 51 -3.63 -7.34 7.04
CA TYR A 51 -3.29 -7.28 8.45
C TYR A 51 -4.41 -7.88 9.31
N PHE A 52 -5.67 -7.50 9.09
CA PHE A 52 -6.78 -8.09 9.85
C PHE A 52 -6.97 -9.59 9.56
N ALA A 53 -6.74 -10.04 8.33
CA ALA A 53 -6.85 -11.46 7.98
C ALA A 53 -5.72 -12.32 8.57
N THR A 54 -4.53 -11.76 8.78
CA THR A 54 -3.31 -12.53 9.12
C THR A 54 -2.68 -12.20 10.46
N GLY A 55 -3.02 -11.06 11.07
CA GLY A 55 -2.29 -10.48 12.20
C GLY A 55 -0.89 -9.96 11.85
N ARG A 56 -0.49 -9.94 10.57
CA ARG A 56 0.83 -9.51 10.12
C ARG A 56 0.73 -8.40 9.09
N TYR A 57 1.59 -7.40 9.22
CA TYR A 57 1.65 -6.29 8.28
C TYR A 57 2.07 -6.76 6.89
N SER A 58 1.28 -6.38 5.89
CA SER A 58 1.58 -6.64 4.49
C SER A 58 2.68 -5.70 3.99
N ARG A 59 3.54 -6.24 3.12
CA ARG A 59 4.64 -5.47 2.50
C ARG A 59 4.39 -5.22 1.03
N ASN A 60 4.71 -4.02 0.58
CA ASN A 60 4.54 -3.62 -0.81
C ASN A 60 5.72 -4.08 -1.65
N LEU A 61 5.43 -4.75 -2.77
CA LEU A 61 6.41 -5.21 -3.74
C LEU A 61 6.15 -4.50 -5.06
N ASP A 62 6.92 -3.46 -5.33
CA ASP A 62 6.66 -2.56 -6.44
C ASP A 62 7.92 -2.35 -7.27
N SER A 63 8.02 -3.06 -8.39
CA SER A 63 9.19 -3.00 -9.26
C SER A 63 9.28 -1.71 -10.07
N PHE A 64 8.27 -0.82 -10.04
CA PHE A 64 8.43 0.53 -10.56
C PHE A 64 9.33 1.36 -9.63
N MET A 65 9.04 1.32 -8.32
CA MET A 65 9.73 2.09 -7.30
C MET A 65 11.01 1.42 -6.79
N LEU A 66 11.03 0.09 -6.75
CA LEU A 66 12.04 -0.72 -6.11
C LEU A 66 12.88 -1.47 -7.14
N THR A 67 14.17 -1.65 -6.82
CA THR A 67 15.03 -2.51 -7.63
C THR A 67 14.70 -3.99 -7.39
N ARG A 68 15.25 -4.87 -8.24
CA ARG A 68 15.14 -6.32 -8.06
C ARG A 68 15.68 -6.73 -6.68
N GLU A 69 16.80 -6.16 -6.27
CA GLU A 69 17.47 -6.44 -5.01
C GLU A 69 16.64 -5.97 -3.82
N ASP A 70 16.02 -4.78 -3.91
CA ASP A 70 15.13 -4.25 -2.87
C ASP A 70 13.88 -5.13 -2.68
N ILE A 71 13.31 -5.65 -3.76
CA ILE A 71 12.16 -6.58 -3.70
C ILE A 71 12.56 -7.89 -3.01
N LEU A 72 13.71 -8.46 -3.37
CA LEU A 72 14.21 -9.68 -2.74
C LEU A 72 14.51 -9.46 -1.25
N GLU A 73 15.12 -8.33 -0.89
CA GLU A 73 15.42 -7.94 0.49
C GLU A 73 14.13 -7.79 1.31
N THR A 74 13.18 -7.01 0.79
CA THR A 74 11.89 -6.76 1.44
C THR A 74 11.14 -8.07 1.65
N PHE A 75 11.17 -8.95 0.64
CA PHE A 75 10.54 -10.25 0.72
C PHE A 75 11.20 -11.13 1.80
N GLU A 76 12.51 -11.32 1.73
CA GLU A 76 13.25 -12.18 2.66
C GLU A 76 13.18 -11.69 4.11
N ARG A 77 13.47 -10.41 4.35
CA ARG A 77 13.51 -9.83 5.71
C ARG A 77 12.17 -9.99 6.41
N ASN A 78 11.07 -9.77 5.70
CA ASN A 78 9.72 -9.81 6.27
C ASN A 78 9.11 -11.21 6.31
N PHE A 79 9.64 -12.18 5.56
CA PHE A 79 9.24 -13.59 5.67
C PHE A 79 9.74 -14.24 6.97
N ARG A 80 10.74 -13.65 7.64
CA ARG A 80 11.27 -14.16 8.92
C ARG A 80 10.12 -14.48 9.90
N ASN A 81 10.17 -15.68 10.48
CA ASN A 81 9.16 -16.23 11.39
C ASN A 81 7.75 -16.44 10.78
N ALA A 82 7.65 -16.63 9.46
CA ALA A 82 6.44 -17.05 8.77
C ALA A 82 6.61 -18.44 8.14
N ASP A 83 5.50 -19.10 7.84
CA ASP A 83 5.47 -20.45 7.24
C ASP A 83 5.18 -20.40 5.74
N ILE A 84 4.42 -19.41 5.28
CA ILE A 84 4.02 -19.25 3.88
C ILE A 84 3.80 -17.77 3.54
N ALA A 85 4.29 -17.36 2.36
CA ALA A 85 4.04 -16.04 1.80
C ALA A 85 2.86 -16.08 0.83
N VAL A 86 1.88 -15.19 1.04
CA VAL A 86 0.77 -15.00 0.11
C VAL A 86 0.85 -13.58 -0.45
N ILE A 87 1.02 -13.48 -1.77
CA ILE A 87 1.23 -12.22 -2.46
C ILE A 87 -0.02 -11.91 -3.30
N GLU A 88 -0.73 -10.85 -2.95
CA GLU A 88 -1.83 -10.34 -3.78
C GLU A 88 -1.25 -9.49 -4.93
N GLY A 89 -1.54 -9.85 -6.17
CA GLY A 89 -1.18 -9.08 -7.36
C GLY A 89 -1.86 -7.70 -7.41
N THR A 90 -1.45 -6.86 -8.35
CA THR A 90 -2.16 -5.63 -8.73
C THR A 90 -2.83 -5.80 -10.09
N MET A 91 -3.92 -5.05 -10.35
CA MET A 91 -4.62 -5.01 -11.64
C MET A 91 -4.82 -6.41 -12.27
N GLY A 92 -4.66 -6.55 -13.59
CA GLY A 92 -4.41 -7.84 -14.25
C GLY A 92 -2.93 -8.25 -14.18
N LEU A 93 -2.65 -9.54 -14.37
CA LEU A 93 -1.30 -10.13 -14.21
C LEU A 93 -0.20 -9.38 -14.97
N HIS A 94 -0.46 -9.02 -16.23
CA HIS A 94 0.50 -8.33 -17.10
C HIS A 94 0.30 -6.81 -17.16
N ASP A 95 -0.72 -6.27 -16.47
CA ASP A 95 -0.98 -4.84 -16.50
C ASP A 95 0.12 -4.10 -15.73
N SER A 96 0.67 -3.07 -16.37
CA SER A 96 1.68 -2.18 -15.80
C SER A 96 1.31 -0.72 -16.07
N HIS A 97 2.15 0.20 -15.59
CA HIS A 97 2.03 1.62 -15.88
C HIS A 97 2.29 2.03 -17.35
N HIS A 98 2.67 1.08 -18.21
CA HIS A 98 3.06 1.28 -19.60
C HIS A 98 2.56 0.12 -20.46
N ALA A 99 2.28 0.38 -21.74
CA ALA A 99 1.62 -0.61 -22.61
C ALA A 99 2.54 -1.77 -23.06
N THR A 100 3.86 -1.56 -23.04
CA THR A 100 4.85 -2.51 -23.60
C THR A 100 5.99 -2.83 -22.64
N ASP A 101 6.01 -2.21 -21.47
CA ASP A 101 7.01 -2.45 -20.43
C ASP A 101 6.27 -3.08 -19.26
N GLU A 102 6.80 -4.16 -18.69
CA GLU A 102 6.17 -4.86 -17.57
C GLU A 102 6.49 -4.23 -16.21
N LYS A 103 7.29 -3.14 -16.18
CA LYS A 103 7.72 -2.52 -14.93
C LYS A 103 6.55 -2.16 -14.01
N GLY A 104 6.58 -2.69 -12.79
CA GLY A 104 5.53 -2.51 -11.78
C GLY A 104 4.32 -3.45 -11.92
N SER A 105 4.37 -4.44 -12.82
CA SER A 105 3.33 -5.45 -12.98
C SER A 105 3.48 -6.62 -12.00
N THR A 106 2.41 -7.40 -11.84
CA THR A 106 2.46 -8.64 -11.06
C THR A 106 3.33 -9.70 -11.74
N ALA A 107 3.34 -9.73 -13.08
CA ALA A 107 4.17 -10.64 -13.86
C ALA A 107 5.67 -10.44 -13.55
N GLU A 108 6.15 -9.20 -13.58
CA GLU A 108 7.56 -8.92 -13.30
C GLU A 108 7.97 -9.32 -11.87
N VAL A 109 7.15 -8.96 -10.87
CA VAL A 109 7.40 -9.36 -9.47
C VAL A 109 7.40 -10.89 -9.32
N SER A 110 6.53 -11.60 -10.05
CA SER A 110 6.55 -13.07 -10.05
C SER A 110 7.85 -13.65 -10.57
N LYS A 111 8.46 -13.04 -11.59
CA LYS A 111 9.74 -13.46 -12.16
C LYS A 111 10.91 -13.15 -11.22
N ILE A 112 10.91 -11.96 -10.61
CA ILE A 112 11.90 -11.58 -9.59
C ILE A 112 11.90 -12.60 -8.44
N LEU A 113 10.71 -12.92 -7.93
CA LEU A 113 10.54 -13.86 -6.83
C LEU A 113 10.52 -15.33 -7.25
N LYS A 114 10.71 -15.67 -8.54
CA LYS A 114 10.52 -17.02 -9.08
C LYS A 114 9.22 -17.67 -8.57
N CYS A 115 8.18 -16.87 -8.36
CA CYS A 115 7.01 -17.22 -7.56
C CYS A 115 5.94 -17.88 -8.46
N PRO A 116 5.42 -19.05 -8.09
CA PRO A 116 4.29 -19.63 -8.80
C PRO A 116 3.05 -18.73 -8.68
N VAL A 117 2.28 -18.66 -9.77
CA VAL A 117 1.09 -17.83 -9.91
C VAL A 117 -0.15 -18.70 -9.98
N ILE A 118 -1.15 -18.37 -9.18
CA ILE A 118 -2.53 -18.82 -9.35
C ILE A 118 -3.31 -17.69 -10.01
N LEU A 119 -3.78 -17.97 -11.23
CA LEU A 119 -4.57 -17.02 -12.01
C LEU A 119 -6.04 -17.10 -11.60
N ILE A 120 -6.66 -15.98 -11.26
CA ILE A 120 -8.08 -15.85 -10.99
C ILE A 120 -8.74 -15.35 -12.27
N ALA A 121 -9.48 -16.23 -12.93
CA ALA A 121 -10.14 -15.95 -14.19
C ALA A 121 -11.63 -15.72 -13.99
N ASN A 122 -12.15 -14.58 -14.46
CA ASN A 122 -13.59 -14.39 -14.57
C ASN A 122 -14.09 -15.25 -15.73
N VAL A 123 -14.86 -16.28 -15.42
CA VAL A 123 -15.44 -17.17 -16.46
C VAL A 123 -16.93 -16.95 -16.62
N GLU A 124 -17.46 -15.83 -16.15
CA GLU A 124 -18.87 -15.49 -16.36
C GLU A 124 -19.21 -15.58 -17.85
N ARG A 125 -20.19 -16.45 -18.17
CA ARG A 125 -20.65 -16.75 -19.53
C ARG A 125 -19.58 -17.38 -20.46
N MET A 126 -18.52 -17.98 -19.92
CA MET A 126 -17.47 -18.65 -20.69
C MET A 126 -17.40 -20.16 -20.37
N SER A 127 -17.59 -21.04 -21.35
CA SER A 127 -17.38 -22.49 -21.17
C SER A 127 -16.11 -22.97 -21.87
N ARG A 128 -16.19 -23.40 -23.13
CA ARG A 128 -15.00 -23.82 -23.90
C ARG A 128 -14.00 -22.67 -24.09
N THR A 129 -14.47 -21.44 -24.22
CA THR A 129 -13.64 -20.22 -24.39
C THR A 129 -12.71 -19.94 -23.21
N VAL A 130 -12.96 -20.54 -22.03
CA VAL A 130 -12.04 -20.48 -20.89
C VAL A 130 -10.66 -21.02 -21.26
N ALA A 131 -10.60 -22.04 -22.13
CA ALA A 131 -9.34 -22.64 -22.54
C ALA A 131 -8.41 -21.66 -23.29
N PRO A 132 -8.78 -21.10 -24.47
CA PRO A 132 -7.91 -20.14 -25.16
C PRO A 132 -7.62 -18.89 -24.33
N PHE A 133 -8.56 -18.48 -23.46
CA PHE A 133 -8.36 -17.34 -22.56
C PHE A 133 -7.21 -17.59 -21.57
N ILE A 134 -7.26 -18.69 -20.82
CA ILE A 134 -6.17 -19.07 -19.88
C ILE A 134 -4.89 -19.44 -20.63
N TYR A 135 -5.01 -20.14 -21.76
CA TYR A 135 -3.86 -20.54 -22.56
C TYR A 135 -3.08 -19.32 -23.04
N GLY A 136 -3.78 -18.24 -23.45
CA GLY A 136 -3.15 -16.97 -23.80
C GLY A 136 -2.25 -16.44 -22.69
N TYR A 137 -2.73 -16.36 -21.44
CA TYR A 137 -1.91 -15.96 -20.29
C TYR A 137 -0.69 -16.88 -20.08
N LYS A 138 -0.87 -18.19 -20.26
CA LYS A 138 0.19 -19.18 -20.07
C LYS A 138 1.32 -19.04 -21.10
N VAL A 139 1.01 -18.69 -22.35
CA VAL A 139 1.99 -18.65 -23.44
C VAL A 139 2.48 -17.25 -23.78
N PHE A 140 1.81 -16.20 -23.28
CA PHE A 140 2.17 -14.81 -23.56
C PHE A 140 3.54 -14.45 -22.98
N ASP A 141 3.80 -14.81 -21.73
CA ASP A 141 5.11 -14.70 -21.09
C ASP A 141 5.49 -16.06 -20.45
N PRO A 142 6.31 -16.87 -21.12
CA PRO A 142 6.70 -18.20 -20.64
C PRO A 142 7.51 -18.22 -19.33
N GLU A 143 8.08 -17.09 -18.91
CA GLU A 143 8.79 -16.99 -17.63
C GLU A 143 7.83 -16.88 -16.45
N VAL A 144 6.58 -16.47 -16.69
CA VAL A 144 5.53 -16.40 -15.66
C VAL A 144 4.96 -17.79 -15.40
N ARG A 145 5.23 -18.33 -14.22
CA ARG A 145 4.85 -19.69 -13.83
C ARG A 145 3.40 -19.80 -13.37
N ILE A 146 2.46 -19.86 -14.31
CA ILE A 146 1.04 -20.12 -13.99
C ILE A 146 0.83 -21.61 -13.68
N GLU A 147 0.84 -21.94 -12.38
CA GLU A 147 0.76 -23.32 -11.88
C GLU A 147 -0.68 -23.73 -11.50
N GLY A 148 -1.60 -22.77 -11.43
CA GLY A 148 -3.00 -23.04 -11.13
C GLY A 148 -3.94 -21.94 -11.62
N VAL A 149 -5.22 -22.28 -11.71
CA VAL A 149 -6.29 -21.33 -12.00
C VAL A 149 -7.47 -21.52 -11.04
N ILE A 150 -8.03 -20.40 -10.58
CA ILE A 150 -9.33 -20.32 -9.92
C ILE A 150 -10.33 -19.77 -10.94
N LEU A 151 -11.37 -20.56 -11.24
CA LEU A 151 -12.45 -20.15 -12.13
C LEU A 151 -13.51 -19.42 -11.29
N ASN A 152 -13.59 -18.10 -11.43
CA ASN A 152 -14.50 -17.28 -10.64
C ASN A 152 -15.77 -16.91 -11.40
N ARG A 153 -16.87 -16.68 -10.67
CA ARG A 153 -18.20 -16.30 -11.16
C ARG A 153 -18.87 -17.35 -12.05
N VAL A 154 -18.76 -18.61 -11.65
CA VAL A 154 -19.44 -19.70 -12.36
C VAL A 154 -20.95 -19.71 -12.09
N GLY A 155 -21.74 -19.77 -13.16
CA GLY A 155 -23.20 -19.66 -13.09
C GLY A 155 -23.96 -20.93 -12.68
N SER A 156 -23.42 -22.14 -12.86
CA SER A 156 -24.07 -23.40 -12.49
C SER A 156 -23.07 -24.57 -12.46
N GLU A 157 -23.46 -25.70 -11.86
CA GLU A 157 -22.63 -26.93 -11.85
C GLU A 157 -22.26 -27.43 -13.25
N ARG A 158 -23.21 -27.39 -14.19
CA ARG A 158 -22.93 -27.76 -15.59
C ARG A 158 -21.90 -26.83 -16.23
N HIS A 159 -21.96 -25.54 -15.91
CA HIS A 159 -20.99 -24.56 -16.37
C HIS A 159 -19.62 -24.82 -15.72
N ALA A 160 -19.57 -25.06 -14.40
CA ALA A 160 -18.36 -25.42 -13.65
C ALA A 160 -17.62 -26.58 -14.29
N MET A 161 -18.31 -27.70 -14.54
CA MET A 161 -17.75 -28.90 -15.15
C MET A 161 -17.15 -28.62 -16.53
N LYS A 162 -17.89 -27.92 -17.41
CA LYS A 162 -17.42 -27.59 -18.76
C LYS A 162 -16.21 -26.66 -18.75
N ALA A 163 -16.23 -25.62 -17.92
CA ALA A 163 -15.14 -24.65 -17.80
C ALA A 163 -13.87 -25.31 -17.22
N ARG A 164 -14.02 -26.14 -16.17
CA ARG A 164 -12.93 -26.93 -15.58
C ARG A 164 -12.30 -27.85 -16.62
N LEU A 165 -13.13 -28.64 -17.31
CA LEU A 165 -12.65 -29.58 -18.33
C LEU A 165 -11.90 -28.85 -19.46
N ALA A 166 -12.40 -27.70 -19.90
CA ALA A 166 -11.73 -26.88 -20.91
C ALA A 166 -10.36 -26.38 -20.42
N ALA A 167 -10.27 -25.82 -19.22
CA ALA A 167 -9.01 -25.35 -18.64
C ALA A 167 -7.97 -26.50 -18.49
N GLU A 168 -8.38 -27.63 -17.92
CA GLU A 168 -7.46 -28.75 -17.65
C GLU A 168 -7.04 -29.48 -18.93
N LYS A 169 -7.98 -29.79 -19.83
CA LYS A 169 -7.68 -30.61 -21.02
C LYS A 169 -7.11 -29.82 -22.18
N LEU A 170 -7.54 -28.58 -22.38
CA LEU A 170 -7.17 -27.77 -23.55
C LEU A 170 -6.11 -26.71 -23.20
N ALA A 171 -6.26 -25.97 -22.10
CA ALA A 171 -5.23 -25.00 -21.68
C ALA A 171 -4.06 -25.66 -20.92
N LYS A 172 -4.24 -26.90 -20.45
CA LYS A 172 -3.23 -27.65 -19.69
C LYS A 172 -2.79 -26.90 -18.42
N VAL A 173 -3.77 -26.38 -17.67
CA VAL A 173 -3.55 -25.71 -16.37
C VAL A 173 -4.43 -26.38 -15.31
N ARG A 174 -3.87 -26.63 -14.13
CA ARG A 174 -4.59 -27.23 -12.99
C ARG A 174 -5.67 -26.26 -12.49
N VAL A 175 -6.91 -26.72 -12.36
CA VAL A 175 -7.98 -25.93 -11.73
C VAL A 175 -7.97 -26.21 -10.23
N VAL A 176 -7.48 -25.24 -9.45
CA VAL A 176 -7.39 -25.32 -7.98
C VAL A 176 -8.61 -24.75 -7.28
N GLY A 177 -9.57 -24.18 -8.01
CA GLY A 177 -10.82 -23.72 -7.42
C GLY A 177 -11.87 -23.36 -8.46
N VAL A 178 -13.14 -23.50 -8.07
CA VAL A 178 -14.29 -23.11 -8.89
C VAL A 178 -15.30 -22.39 -8.01
N VAL A 179 -15.34 -21.07 -8.11
CA VAL A 179 -16.14 -20.21 -7.24
C VAL A 179 -17.42 -19.81 -7.98
N PRO A 180 -18.60 -20.11 -7.41
CA PRO A 180 -19.87 -19.74 -8.02
C PRO A 180 -20.06 -18.23 -8.05
N ARG A 181 -20.90 -17.75 -8.97
CA ARG A 181 -21.31 -16.34 -8.99
C ARG A 181 -22.19 -16.07 -7.77
N ARG A 182 -21.61 -15.35 -6.82
CA ARG A 182 -22.22 -14.99 -5.54
C ARG A 182 -22.30 -13.48 -5.41
N GLY A 183 -23.46 -12.97 -4.98
CA GLY A 183 -23.70 -11.54 -4.73
C GLY A 183 -23.82 -11.21 -3.23
N ASP A 184 -23.71 -12.22 -2.37
CA ASP A 184 -23.92 -12.20 -0.93
C ASP A 184 -22.69 -11.78 -0.11
N VAL A 185 -21.49 -11.82 -0.71
CA VAL A 185 -20.26 -11.35 -0.05
C VAL A 185 -19.66 -10.22 -0.87
N VAL A 186 -19.75 -9.02 -0.31
CA VAL A 186 -19.19 -7.78 -0.89
C VAL A 186 -18.28 -7.19 0.17
N ILE A 187 -17.00 -6.97 -0.16
CA ILE A 187 -16.15 -6.09 0.65
C ILE A 187 -16.73 -4.67 0.48
N PRO A 188 -17.06 -3.97 1.57
CA PRO A 188 -17.55 -2.58 1.51
C PRO A 188 -16.60 -1.70 0.70
N ASP A 189 -17.11 -0.58 0.16
CA ASP A 189 -16.31 0.36 -0.62
C ASP A 189 -14.99 0.67 0.07
N ARG A 190 -13.86 0.68 -0.65
CA ARG A 190 -12.49 0.64 -0.07
C ARG A 190 -12.27 1.61 1.11
N HIS A 191 -12.81 2.82 1.03
CA HIS A 191 -12.80 3.84 2.09
C HIS A 191 -13.66 3.42 3.30
N LEU A 192 -14.91 3.07 3.03
CA LEU A 192 -15.92 2.59 3.98
C LEU A 192 -15.69 1.13 4.41
N GLY A 193 -14.68 0.43 3.90
CA GLY A 193 -14.29 -0.89 4.36
C GLY A 193 -13.21 -0.79 5.43
N LEU A 194 -12.32 0.20 5.32
CA LEU A 194 -11.27 0.42 6.31
C LEU A 194 -11.81 1.11 7.56
N ILE A 195 -12.64 2.12 7.41
CA ILE A 195 -13.14 2.93 8.52
C ILE A 195 -14.02 2.11 9.48
N PRO A 196 -15.01 1.34 8.99
CA PRO A 196 -15.76 0.42 9.84
C PRO A 196 -14.93 -0.77 10.34
N ALA A 197 -13.80 -1.16 9.72
CA ALA A 197 -12.96 -2.22 10.28
C ALA A 197 -12.34 -1.83 11.63
N TYR A 198 -12.03 -0.54 11.80
CA TYR A 198 -11.53 -0.03 13.07
C TYR A 198 -12.65 0.19 14.11
N GLU A 199 -13.88 0.49 13.67
CA GLU A 199 -15.02 0.76 14.58
C GLU A 199 -15.88 -0.47 14.90
N ARG A 200 -15.91 -1.46 13.99
CA ARG A 200 -16.76 -2.66 14.01
C ARG A 200 -15.93 -3.91 13.77
N LYS A 201 -14.90 -4.08 14.61
CA LYS A 201 -13.96 -5.19 14.53
C LYS A 201 -14.66 -6.56 14.41
N GLU A 202 -15.74 -6.77 15.15
CA GLU A 202 -16.51 -8.03 15.12
C GLU A 202 -17.14 -8.32 13.75
N GLU A 203 -17.75 -7.32 13.09
CA GLU A 203 -18.35 -7.49 11.75
C GLU A 203 -17.29 -7.82 10.68
N PHE A 204 -16.06 -7.32 10.83
CA PHE A 204 -14.96 -7.63 9.92
C PHE A 204 -14.36 -9.01 10.16
N GLU A 205 -14.21 -9.43 11.42
CA GLU A 205 -13.84 -10.81 11.74
C GLU A 205 -14.86 -11.80 11.13
N GLU A 206 -16.16 -11.54 11.28
CA GLU A 206 -17.21 -12.33 10.62
C GLU A 206 -17.11 -12.32 9.09
N LEU A 207 -16.80 -11.17 8.48
CA LEU A 207 -16.56 -11.08 7.04
C LEU A 207 -15.38 -11.95 6.61
N PHE A 208 -14.25 -11.91 7.34
CA PHE A 208 -13.06 -12.69 7.02
C PHE A 208 -13.28 -14.18 7.23
N ASP A 209 -14.03 -14.58 8.26
CA ASP A 209 -14.36 -15.98 8.50
C ASP A 209 -15.30 -16.53 7.41
N ARG A 210 -16.32 -15.77 7.00
CA ARG A 210 -17.16 -16.15 5.84
C ARG A 210 -16.35 -16.25 4.54
N LEU A 211 -15.37 -15.37 4.35
CA LEU A 211 -14.45 -15.44 3.22
C LEU A 211 -13.58 -16.70 3.26
N ALA A 212 -13.07 -17.06 4.44
CA ALA A 212 -12.30 -18.29 4.64
C ALA A 212 -13.17 -19.53 4.38
N GLU A 213 -14.39 -19.59 4.90
CA GLU A 213 -15.34 -20.67 4.64
C GLU A 213 -15.66 -20.84 3.15
N LEU A 214 -15.81 -19.73 2.42
CA LEU A 214 -16.00 -19.74 0.97
C LEU A 214 -14.78 -20.34 0.28
N VAL A 215 -13.58 -19.92 0.66
CA VAL A 215 -12.33 -20.45 0.10
C VAL A 215 -12.21 -21.94 0.40
N GLU A 216 -12.37 -22.36 1.65
CA GLU A 216 -12.35 -23.77 2.08
C GLU A 216 -13.35 -24.64 1.31
N LYS A 217 -14.52 -24.10 1.00
CA LYS A 217 -15.57 -24.83 0.30
C LYS A 217 -15.32 -24.99 -1.21
N TYR A 218 -14.74 -23.98 -1.86
CA TYR A 218 -14.70 -23.89 -3.32
C TYR A 218 -13.29 -23.93 -3.93
N ILE A 219 -12.25 -23.85 -3.10
CA ILE A 219 -10.84 -23.83 -3.49
C ILE A 219 -10.11 -24.93 -2.74
N ASP A 220 -9.31 -25.69 -3.47
CA ASP A 220 -8.41 -26.71 -2.95
C ASP A 220 -7.19 -26.02 -2.30
N VAL A 221 -7.33 -25.63 -1.04
CA VAL A 221 -6.29 -24.92 -0.27
C VAL A 221 -5.02 -25.77 -0.15
N ASP A 222 -5.15 -27.10 -0.02
CA ASP A 222 -4.02 -28.02 0.07
C ASP A 222 -3.20 -28.04 -1.24
N ALA A 223 -3.87 -28.01 -2.39
CA ALA A 223 -3.19 -27.82 -3.68
C ALA A 223 -2.44 -26.49 -3.77
N ILE A 224 -2.99 -25.41 -3.22
CA ILE A 224 -2.32 -24.11 -3.19
C ILE A 224 -1.06 -24.17 -2.32
N VAL A 225 -1.14 -24.78 -1.14
CA VAL A 225 0.03 -24.99 -0.27
C VAL A 225 1.08 -25.87 -0.95
N GLU A 226 0.66 -26.93 -1.64
CA GLU A 226 1.54 -27.79 -2.42
C GLU A 226 2.30 -27.01 -3.52
N ILE A 227 1.59 -26.15 -4.26
CA ILE A 227 2.19 -25.28 -5.27
C ILE A 227 3.17 -24.29 -4.62
N ALA A 228 2.78 -23.68 -3.51
CA ALA A 228 3.61 -22.70 -2.81
C ALA A 228 4.94 -23.30 -2.34
N ARG A 229 4.92 -24.53 -1.81
CA ARG A 229 6.11 -25.29 -1.38
C ARG A 229 7.03 -25.72 -2.52
N LYS A 230 6.54 -25.73 -3.76
CA LYS A 230 7.33 -26.04 -4.97
C LYS A 230 7.96 -24.81 -5.61
N ALA A 231 7.86 -23.63 -4.97
CA ALA A 231 8.56 -22.45 -5.43
C ALA A 231 10.08 -22.70 -5.41
N PRO A 232 10.85 -22.33 -6.46
CA PRO A 232 12.28 -22.56 -6.49
C PRO A 232 12.98 -21.78 -5.37
N PRO A 233 14.22 -22.14 -5.00
CA PRO A 233 14.97 -21.32 -4.07
C PRO A 233 15.23 -19.92 -4.63
N LEU A 234 15.13 -18.92 -3.75
CA LEU A 234 15.56 -17.55 -4.02
C LEU A 234 17.05 -17.38 -3.77
N ASP A 235 17.64 -16.42 -4.49
CA ASP A 235 18.97 -15.91 -4.19
C ASP A 235 18.88 -15.09 -2.89
N ASN A 236 19.90 -15.18 -2.02
CA ASN A 236 19.87 -14.44 -0.76
C ASN A 236 20.09 -12.95 -1.03
N ALA A 237 19.26 -12.11 -0.42
CA ALA A 237 19.39 -10.67 -0.50
C ALA A 237 20.28 -10.15 0.64
N LEU A 238 21.07 -9.12 0.35
CA LEU A 238 21.80 -8.39 1.39
C LEU A 238 20.84 -7.43 2.07
N GLU A 239 20.76 -7.51 3.41
CA GLU A 239 19.95 -6.59 4.20
C GLU A 239 20.37 -5.14 3.97
N HIS A 240 19.40 -4.30 3.62
CA HIS A 240 19.66 -2.93 3.22
C HIS A 240 20.14 -2.09 4.44
N PRO A 241 21.20 -1.25 4.32
CA PRO A 241 21.74 -0.49 5.45
C PRO A 241 20.75 0.42 6.17
N VAL A 242 19.67 0.81 5.51
CA VAL A 242 18.60 1.64 6.10
C VAL A 242 17.87 0.94 7.24
N PHE A 243 17.81 -0.40 7.24
CA PHE A 243 17.14 -1.19 8.29
C PHE A 243 18.09 -1.65 9.40
N LYS A 244 19.41 -1.49 9.23
CA LYS A 244 20.39 -1.88 10.25
C LYS A 244 20.28 -0.98 11.48
N PRO A 245 20.12 -1.52 12.71
CA PRO A 245 19.98 -0.70 13.90
C PRO A 245 21.14 0.27 14.09
N LYS A 246 20.83 1.57 14.22
CA LYS A 246 21.78 2.62 14.57
C LYS A 246 21.06 3.74 15.33
N PRO A 247 20.71 3.52 16.61
CA PRO A 247 19.94 4.46 17.40
C PRO A 247 20.60 5.84 17.44
N SER A 248 19.79 6.87 17.20
CA SER A 248 20.28 8.23 17.01
C SER A 248 20.00 9.17 18.18
N GLY A 249 19.21 8.74 19.17
CA GLY A 249 18.74 9.56 20.28
C GLY A 249 17.61 10.54 19.91
N ILE A 250 17.05 10.38 18.70
CA ILE A 250 15.93 11.17 18.17
C ILE A 250 14.63 10.42 18.43
N ARG A 251 13.60 11.16 18.82
CA ARG A 251 12.21 10.69 18.91
C ARG A 251 11.41 11.24 17.73
N ILE A 252 10.73 10.38 16.98
CA ILE A 252 9.93 10.77 15.82
C ILE A 252 8.48 10.46 16.11
N GLY A 253 7.64 11.49 16.15
CA GLY A 253 6.20 11.32 16.22
C GLY A 253 5.65 10.91 14.85
N VAL A 254 4.81 9.89 14.80
CA VAL A 254 4.12 9.44 13.59
C VAL A 254 2.62 9.45 13.87
N LEU A 255 1.86 10.26 13.13
CA LEU A 255 0.40 10.27 13.27
C LEU A 255 -0.16 8.98 12.67
N ARG A 256 -0.66 8.06 13.48
CA ARG A 256 -1.06 6.73 13.01
C ARG A 256 -2.39 6.33 13.64
N ASP A 257 -3.45 6.51 12.88
CA ASP A 257 -4.84 6.30 13.29
C ASP A 257 -5.74 6.10 12.07
N ARG A 258 -7.06 6.20 12.25
CA ARG A 258 -8.04 6.04 11.17
C ARG A 258 -7.99 7.14 10.10
N SER A 259 -7.54 8.34 10.45
CA SER A 259 -7.35 9.46 9.51
C SER A 259 -6.02 9.35 8.76
N PHE A 260 -4.98 8.86 9.43
CA PHE A 260 -3.63 8.73 8.87
C PHE A 260 -3.14 7.28 8.93
N ASN A 261 -3.43 6.51 7.88
CA ASN A 261 -3.08 5.09 7.79
C ASN A 261 -2.37 4.69 6.49
N PHE A 262 -2.03 5.65 5.61
CA PHE A 262 -1.29 5.34 4.39
C PHE A 262 0.21 5.38 4.65
N TYR A 263 0.71 4.25 5.10
CA TYR A 263 2.13 4.02 5.34
C TYR A 263 2.61 2.79 4.59
N TYR A 264 3.79 2.89 3.99
CA TYR A 264 4.60 1.70 3.75
C TYR A 264 5.22 1.30 5.07
N GLU A 265 4.97 0.08 5.54
CA GLU A 265 5.49 -0.38 6.84
C GLU A 265 7.01 -0.42 6.86
N ASP A 266 7.66 -0.57 5.69
CA ASP A 266 9.10 -0.46 5.58
C ASP A 266 9.61 0.96 5.91
N ASN A 267 8.82 2.01 5.69
CA ASN A 267 9.19 3.36 6.14
C ASN A 267 9.24 3.42 7.67
N ILE A 268 8.26 2.82 8.33
CA ILE A 268 8.17 2.79 9.80
C ILE A 268 9.32 1.97 10.39
N ASP A 269 9.60 0.79 9.83
CA ASP A 269 10.71 -0.06 10.26
C ASP A 269 12.07 0.65 10.07
N ALA A 270 12.25 1.34 8.96
CA ALA A 270 13.48 2.06 8.68
C ALA A 270 13.69 3.21 9.68
N LEU A 271 12.64 3.98 10.01
CA LEU A 271 12.69 5.01 11.04
C LEU A 271 12.98 4.39 12.42
N ALA A 272 12.27 3.32 12.80
CA ALA A 272 12.44 2.62 14.08
C ALA A 272 13.83 2.01 14.25
N SER A 273 14.49 1.63 13.15
CA SER A 273 15.88 1.14 13.21
C SER A 273 16.88 2.23 13.61
N LYS A 274 16.52 3.51 13.47
CA LYS A 274 17.42 4.65 13.70
C LYS A 274 16.94 5.60 14.80
N ALA A 275 15.68 5.58 15.16
CA ALA A 275 15.05 6.53 16.09
C ALA A 275 13.95 5.83 16.90
N GLU A 276 13.57 6.41 18.02
CA GLU A 276 12.36 6.00 18.75
C GLU A 276 11.14 6.52 17.98
N VAL A 277 10.28 5.62 17.50
CA VAL A 277 9.03 6.00 16.86
C VAL A 277 7.92 6.04 17.91
N VAL A 278 7.24 7.18 18.00
CA VAL A 278 6.12 7.42 18.91
C VAL A 278 4.86 7.60 18.07
N PHE A 279 3.94 6.65 18.14
CA PHE A 279 2.65 6.79 17.45
C PHE A 279 1.75 7.78 18.20
N ILE A 280 1.04 8.60 17.44
CA ILE A 280 0.14 9.65 17.92
C ILE A 280 -1.22 9.40 17.26
N ASP A 281 -2.28 9.36 18.07
CA ASP A 281 -3.66 9.30 17.56
C ASP A 281 -4.22 10.71 17.43
N SER A 282 -4.39 11.19 16.21
CA SER A 282 -4.87 12.54 15.91
C SER A 282 -6.33 12.79 16.32
N LEU A 283 -7.11 11.73 16.56
CA LEU A 283 -8.50 11.79 16.96
C LEU A 283 -8.66 11.78 18.49
N GLU A 284 -7.81 11.03 19.18
CA GLU A 284 -7.92 10.79 20.62
C GLU A 284 -6.90 11.56 21.48
N ASP A 285 -5.63 11.63 21.06
CA ASP A 285 -4.59 12.28 21.85
C ASP A 285 -4.82 13.79 21.93
N ARG A 286 -4.77 14.35 23.13
CA ARG A 286 -5.00 15.79 23.36
C ARG A 286 -3.73 16.63 23.36
N LYS A 287 -2.56 16.00 23.39
CA LYS A 287 -1.26 16.67 23.45
C LYS A 287 -0.26 15.98 22.58
N LEU A 288 0.62 16.77 21.97
CA LEU A 288 1.76 16.23 21.24
C LEU A 288 2.82 15.74 22.24
N PRO A 289 3.30 14.49 22.14
CA PRO A 289 4.40 14.00 22.98
C PRO A 289 5.70 14.75 22.66
N ASP A 290 6.66 14.72 23.58
CA ASP A 290 7.97 15.35 23.38
C ASP A 290 8.79 14.62 22.32
N VAL A 291 8.67 15.07 21.07
CA VAL A 291 9.35 14.50 19.91
C VAL A 291 10.25 15.52 19.23
N ASP A 292 11.21 15.04 18.45
CA ASP A 292 12.21 15.85 17.76
C ASP A 292 11.84 16.08 16.28
N ALA A 293 10.97 15.24 15.71
CA ALA A 293 10.46 15.34 14.34
C ALA A 293 9.03 14.78 14.24
N LEU A 294 8.27 15.19 13.22
CA LEU A 294 6.94 14.64 12.92
C LEU A 294 6.82 14.10 11.49
N TYR A 295 6.30 12.89 11.35
CA TYR A 295 5.87 12.31 10.08
C TYR A 295 4.35 12.15 10.08
N ILE A 296 3.67 12.78 9.11
CA ILE A 296 2.23 12.71 8.93
C ILE A 296 1.96 12.11 7.55
N GLY A 297 1.64 10.82 7.51
CA GLY A 297 1.37 10.09 6.27
C GLY A 297 0.06 10.52 5.60
N GLY A 298 -0.29 9.78 4.55
CA GLY A 298 -1.59 9.94 3.92
C GLY A 298 -2.70 9.26 4.70
N GLY A 299 -3.90 9.34 4.12
CA GLY A 299 -5.08 8.68 4.62
C GLY A 299 -6.31 9.47 4.19
N PHE A 300 -7.35 9.43 5.01
CA PHE A 300 -8.66 9.99 4.71
C PHE A 300 -9.11 11.01 5.76
N PRO A 301 -8.37 12.11 5.98
CA PRO A 301 -8.75 13.12 6.96
C PRO A 301 -10.13 13.73 6.67
N GLU A 302 -10.60 13.70 5.43
CA GLU A 302 -11.94 14.17 5.04
C GLU A 302 -13.09 13.40 5.68
N ILE A 303 -12.87 12.13 6.07
CA ILE A 303 -13.92 11.32 6.70
C ILE A 303 -14.04 11.64 8.19
N PHE A 304 -12.96 12.12 8.81
CA PHE A 304 -12.88 12.44 10.24
C PHE A 304 -12.65 13.95 10.46
N ALA A 305 -13.06 14.78 9.49
CA ALA A 305 -12.74 16.19 9.49
C ALA A 305 -13.33 16.92 10.72
N GLU A 306 -14.52 16.51 11.16
CA GLU A 306 -15.17 17.05 12.36
C GLU A 306 -14.41 16.68 13.64
N GLU A 307 -13.98 15.44 13.79
CA GLU A 307 -13.20 14.96 14.94
C GLU A 307 -11.81 15.62 15.00
N LEU A 308 -11.15 15.74 13.84
CA LEU A 308 -9.88 16.44 13.71
C LEU A 308 -9.99 17.93 14.08
N GLU A 309 -11.05 18.60 13.63
CA GLU A 309 -11.33 19.99 14.00
C GLU A 309 -11.58 20.12 15.52
N LYS A 310 -12.41 19.24 16.09
CA LYS A 310 -12.71 19.22 17.54
C LYS A 310 -11.47 19.03 18.39
N ASN A 311 -10.42 18.37 17.90
CA ASN A 311 -9.16 18.20 18.60
C ASN A 311 -8.25 19.45 18.53
N ALA A 312 -8.79 20.61 18.89
CA ALA A 312 -8.11 21.90 18.83
C ALA A 312 -6.79 21.94 19.63
N SER A 313 -6.71 21.19 20.73
CA SER A 313 -5.51 21.12 21.58
C SER A 313 -4.33 20.49 20.82
N LEU A 314 -4.51 19.31 20.23
CA LEU A 314 -3.46 18.67 19.45
C LEU A 314 -3.12 19.47 18.18
N ARG A 315 -4.13 20.03 17.49
CA ARG A 315 -3.89 20.90 16.33
C ARG A 315 -2.99 22.09 16.69
N ARG A 316 -3.22 22.71 17.86
CA ARG A 316 -2.39 23.81 18.35
C ARG A 316 -0.96 23.36 18.63
N ASP A 317 -0.77 22.23 19.31
CA ASP A 317 0.57 21.69 19.58
C ASP A 317 1.33 21.38 18.28
N ILE A 318 0.66 20.84 17.26
CA ILE A 318 1.27 20.57 15.95
C ILE A 318 1.63 21.87 15.23
N TYR A 319 0.78 22.89 15.29
CA TYR A 319 1.11 24.22 14.77
C TYR A 319 2.38 24.77 15.43
N ASP A 320 2.42 24.77 16.76
CA ASP A 320 3.55 25.29 17.54
C ASP A 320 4.82 24.46 17.29
N PHE A 321 4.69 23.15 17.07
CA PHE A 321 5.78 22.27 16.66
C PHE A 321 6.37 22.70 15.30
N CYS A 322 5.52 22.89 14.29
CA CYS A 322 5.94 23.37 12.98
C CYS A 322 6.61 24.75 13.08
N ASP A 323 6.03 25.66 13.87
CA ASP A 323 6.54 27.00 14.05
C ASP A 323 7.90 27.03 14.78
N SER A 324 8.16 26.07 15.67
CA SER A 324 9.45 25.93 16.35
C SER A 324 10.63 25.63 15.41
N GLY A 325 10.35 25.26 14.15
CA GLY A 325 11.36 24.93 13.14
C GLY A 325 11.93 23.52 13.26
N LYS A 326 11.36 22.66 14.11
CA LYS A 326 11.61 21.21 14.08
C LYS A 326 11.09 20.62 12.75
N PRO A 327 11.73 19.56 12.22
CA PRO A 327 11.36 19.02 10.93
C PRO A 327 10.01 18.29 10.96
N VAL A 328 9.18 18.59 9.97
CA VAL A 328 7.91 17.92 9.71
C VAL A 328 7.88 17.44 8.26
N TYR A 329 7.53 16.18 8.05
CA TYR A 329 7.29 15.60 6.74
C TYR A 329 5.84 15.16 6.65
N ALA A 330 5.08 15.68 5.67
CA ALA A 330 3.68 15.32 5.50
C ALA A 330 3.33 14.95 4.06
N GLU A 331 2.56 13.88 3.89
CA GLU A 331 2.17 13.32 2.59
C GLU A 331 0.64 13.33 2.44
N CYS A 332 0.12 13.74 1.28
CA CYS A 332 -1.29 13.64 0.89
C CYS A 332 -2.29 14.11 1.97
N GLY A 333 -2.86 13.18 2.74
CA GLY A 333 -3.75 13.51 3.87
C GLY A 333 -3.08 14.41 4.91
N GLY A 334 -1.81 14.17 5.24
CA GLY A 334 -1.03 15.04 6.11
C GLY A 334 -0.81 16.43 5.54
N LEU A 335 -0.69 16.55 4.21
CA LEU A 335 -0.69 17.85 3.54
C LEU A 335 -2.04 18.55 3.76
N MET A 336 -3.17 17.87 3.57
CA MET A 336 -4.50 18.46 3.82
C MET A 336 -4.65 18.95 5.27
N PHE A 337 -4.22 18.13 6.23
CA PHE A 337 -4.30 18.42 7.66
C PHE A 337 -3.42 19.60 8.12
N LEU A 338 -2.33 19.89 7.42
CA LEU A 338 -1.44 21.03 7.74
C LEU A 338 -1.88 22.35 7.11
N GLY A 339 -2.87 22.34 6.21
CA GLY A 339 -3.51 23.54 5.67
C GLY A 339 -4.42 24.26 6.67
N GLU A 340 -4.99 25.38 6.25
CA GLU A 340 -5.95 26.18 7.03
C GLU A 340 -7.29 25.47 7.17
N LYS A 341 -7.87 25.06 6.04
CA LYS A 341 -9.18 24.40 6.00
C LYS A 341 -9.21 23.23 5.03
N LEU A 342 -10.09 22.29 5.33
CA LEU A 342 -10.50 21.22 4.44
C LEU A 342 -11.97 21.42 4.06
N ARG A 343 -12.22 21.66 2.77
CA ARG A 343 -13.57 21.72 2.19
C ARG A 343 -13.95 20.36 1.61
N LEU A 344 -15.07 19.82 2.09
CA LEU A 344 -15.65 18.56 1.64
C LEU A 344 -16.50 18.73 0.37
N ILE A 345 -16.86 17.59 -0.25
CA ILE A 345 -17.63 17.54 -1.49
C ILE A 345 -19.05 18.12 -1.33
N ASP A 346 -19.61 18.05 -0.12
CA ASP A 346 -20.93 18.59 0.24
C ASP A 346 -20.90 20.11 0.53
N GLY A 347 -19.71 20.73 0.53
CA GLY A 347 -19.50 22.14 0.84
C GLY A 347 -19.21 22.43 2.30
N SER A 348 -19.24 21.43 3.18
CA SER A 348 -18.83 21.57 4.59
C SER A 348 -17.35 21.93 4.67
N GLU A 349 -16.97 22.82 5.59
CA GLU A 349 -15.60 23.26 5.80
C GLU A 349 -15.20 23.03 7.25
N TYR A 350 -13.97 22.55 7.44
CA TYR A 350 -13.41 22.24 8.76
C TYR A 350 -12.03 22.88 8.92
N GLU A 351 -11.80 23.51 10.06
CA GLU A 351 -10.52 24.09 10.44
C GLU A 351 -9.49 22.98 10.71
N MET A 352 -8.35 23.07 10.03
CA MET A 352 -7.23 22.14 10.13
C MET A 352 -6.10 22.79 10.95
N VAL A 353 -4.85 22.31 10.90
CA VAL A 353 -3.77 22.87 11.76
C VAL A 353 -3.48 24.34 11.43
N GLY A 354 -3.61 24.75 10.18
CA GLY A 354 -3.42 26.13 9.73
C GLY A 354 -1.99 26.62 9.67
N PHE A 355 -1.00 25.73 9.66
CA PHE A 355 0.40 26.13 9.56
C PHE A 355 0.79 26.55 8.14
N MET A 356 0.32 25.81 7.13
CA MET A 356 0.59 26.08 5.72
C MET A 356 -0.48 27.03 5.15
N PRO A 357 -0.09 28.06 4.37
CA PRO A 357 -1.01 29.13 3.93
C PRO A 357 -1.81 28.72 2.68
N TYR A 358 -2.59 27.66 2.81
CA TYR A 358 -3.50 27.16 1.80
C TYR A 358 -4.70 26.46 2.43
N GLU A 359 -5.76 26.33 1.65
CA GLU A 359 -6.87 25.41 1.93
C GLU A 359 -6.77 24.20 1.00
N THR A 360 -7.52 23.14 1.34
CA THR A 360 -7.70 21.98 0.46
C THR A 360 -9.17 21.75 0.17
N GLU A 361 -9.48 21.33 -1.05
CA GLU A 361 -10.83 21.04 -1.51
C GLU A 361 -10.91 19.61 -2.05
N MET A 362 -11.90 18.85 -1.59
CA MET A 362 -12.18 17.49 -2.06
C MET A 362 -13.02 17.49 -3.33
N HIS A 363 -12.65 16.63 -4.29
CA HIS A 363 -13.39 16.43 -5.53
C HIS A 363 -13.93 15.00 -5.67
N LYS A 364 -15.01 14.84 -6.44
CA LYS A 364 -15.63 13.52 -6.73
C LYS A 364 -14.75 12.60 -7.58
N ARG A 365 -13.77 13.16 -8.30
CA ARG A 365 -12.87 12.43 -9.19
C ARG A 365 -11.44 12.62 -8.73
N PHE A 366 -10.62 11.60 -8.93
CA PHE A 366 -9.18 11.67 -8.70
C PHE A 366 -8.58 12.90 -9.40
N GLN A 367 -7.78 13.65 -8.66
CA GLN A 367 -6.95 14.72 -9.20
C GLN A 367 -5.62 14.14 -9.72
N ALA A 368 -5.09 13.13 -9.03
CA ALA A 368 -4.01 12.29 -9.52
C ALA A 368 -4.12 10.86 -9.00
N LEU A 369 -3.75 9.92 -9.87
CA LEU A 369 -3.65 8.50 -9.57
C LEU A 369 -2.53 7.91 -10.44
N GLY A 370 -1.44 7.47 -9.83
CA GLY A 370 -0.39 6.73 -10.53
C GLY A 370 1.03 7.09 -10.08
N TYR A 371 2.00 6.43 -10.71
CA TYR A 371 3.41 6.63 -10.39
C TYR A 371 3.92 8.02 -10.76
N SER A 372 4.74 8.56 -9.86
CA SER A 372 5.30 9.91 -9.95
C SER A 372 6.81 9.90 -9.84
N ILE A 373 7.43 10.84 -10.56
CA ILE A 373 8.88 11.06 -10.56
C ILE A 373 9.09 12.54 -10.35
N TYR A 374 9.73 12.91 -9.24
CA TYR A 374 10.04 14.30 -8.91
C TYR A 374 11.54 14.52 -8.90
N ARG A 375 11.96 15.75 -9.25
CA ARG A 375 13.35 16.19 -9.10
C ARG A 375 13.44 17.25 -8.02
N VAL A 376 14.35 17.05 -7.07
CA VAL A 376 14.54 17.96 -5.93
C VAL A 376 15.28 19.22 -6.38
N ALA A 377 14.60 20.37 -6.28
CA ALA A 377 15.11 21.68 -6.68
C ALA A 377 15.91 22.37 -5.56
N LYS A 378 15.59 22.10 -4.29
CA LYS A 378 16.25 22.67 -3.10
C LYS A 378 16.38 21.62 -2.00
N ASN A 379 17.44 21.74 -1.18
CA ASN A 379 17.59 20.94 0.03
C ASN A 379 16.38 21.14 0.94
N ASN A 380 15.93 20.06 1.58
CA ASN A 380 14.77 20.05 2.46
C ASN A 380 14.96 18.99 3.56
N PRO A 381 14.01 18.82 4.51
CA PRO A 381 14.16 17.93 5.65
C PRO A 381 14.42 16.47 5.31
N ILE A 382 14.01 15.99 4.13
CA ILE A 382 14.16 14.58 3.74
C ILE A 382 15.11 14.38 2.56
N SER A 383 15.41 15.39 1.74
CA SER A 383 16.17 15.20 0.50
C SER A 383 17.15 16.32 0.14
N ARG A 384 18.08 16.03 -0.78
CA ARG A 384 19.10 16.98 -1.25
C ARG A 384 18.76 17.46 -2.65
N ARG A 385 19.15 18.70 -2.95
CA ARG A 385 19.02 19.28 -4.29
C ARG A 385 19.73 18.38 -5.31
N GLY A 386 19.03 18.12 -6.41
CA GLY A 386 19.53 17.29 -7.51
C GLY A 386 19.00 15.86 -7.48
N ASP A 387 18.55 15.38 -6.33
CA ASP A 387 18.01 14.03 -6.17
C ASP A 387 16.73 13.82 -7.00
N THR A 388 16.47 12.56 -7.32
CA THR A 388 15.23 12.12 -7.97
C THR A 388 14.45 11.26 -6.99
N LEU A 389 13.16 11.55 -6.84
CA LEU A 389 12.24 10.83 -5.96
C LEU A 389 11.26 10.06 -6.84
N LEU A 390 11.09 8.76 -6.55
CA LEU A 390 10.12 7.88 -7.20
C LEU A 390 9.08 7.48 -6.17
N GLY A 391 7.82 7.61 -6.52
CA GLY A 391 6.71 7.37 -5.61
C GLY A 391 5.39 7.23 -6.34
N HIS A 392 4.31 7.40 -5.60
CA HIS A 392 2.96 7.29 -6.13
C HIS A 392 2.08 8.45 -5.63
N GLU A 393 1.25 8.98 -6.51
CA GLU A 393 0.20 9.93 -6.16
C GLU A 393 -1.15 9.21 -6.11
N PHE A 394 -1.90 9.45 -5.03
CA PHE A 394 -3.27 9.00 -4.86
C PHE A 394 -4.03 10.10 -4.13
N HIS A 395 -4.72 10.99 -4.85
CA HIS A 395 -5.49 12.04 -4.19
C HIS A 395 -6.69 12.53 -4.99
N TYR A 396 -7.73 12.86 -4.22
CA TYR A 396 -8.96 13.55 -4.68
C TYR A 396 -8.94 15.03 -4.34
N SER A 397 -8.03 15.46 -3.47
CA SER A 397 -7.92 16.85 -3.02
C SER A 397 -7.15 17.72 -4.00
N LYS A 398 -7.44 19.02 -3.95
CA LYS A 398 -6.67 20.07 -4.61
C LYS A 398 -6.25 21.12 -3.58
N VAL A 399 -5.03 21.62 -3.70
CA VAL A 399 -4.55 22.76 -2.88
C VAL A 399 -5.02 24.06 -3.50
N ILE A 400 -5.56 24.95 -2.67
CA ILE A 400 -5.93 26.33 -3.01
C ILE A 400 -5.04 27.28 -2.20
N PRO A 401 -3.91 27.75 -2.78
CA PRO A 401 -3.01 28.66 -2.09
C PRO A 401 -3.68 29.98 -1.73
N LYS A 402 -3.48 30.47 -0.50
CA LYS A 402 -3.85 31.82 -0.09
C LYS A 402 -2.73 32.82 -0.32
N GLU A 403 -1.50 32.33 -0.32
CA GLU A 403 -0.28 33.08 -0.57
C GLU A 403 0.63 32.34 -1.54
N ARG A 404 1.75 32.97 -1.91
CA ARG A 404 2.76 32.32 -2.73
C ARG A 404 3.47 31.22 -1.92
N LEU A 405 3.29 29.97 -2.34
CA LEU A 405 4.01 28.84 -1.78
C LEU A 405 5.43 28.71 -2.35
N GLU A 406 6.38 28.31 -1.50
CA GLU A 406 7.70 27.88 -1.93
C GLU A 406 7.70 26.38 -2.21
N PHE A 407 8.03 25.98 -3.43
CA PHE A 407 8.11 24.57 -3.83
C PHE A 407 9.56 24.09 -3.94
N VAL A 408 9.83 22.89 -3.44
CA VAL A 408 11.15 22.26 -3.48
C VAL A 408 11.24 21.09 -4.47
N PHE A 409 10.14 20.66 -5.08
CA PHE A 409 10.12 19.60 -6.09
C PHE A 409 9.64 20.11 -7.45
N ARG A 410 10.26 19.59 -8.51
CA ARG A 410 9.78 19.71 -9.89
C ARG A 410 9.20 18.38 -10.33
N VAL A 411 7.96 18.39 -10.80
CA VAL A 411 7.28 17.21 -11.30
C VAL A 411 7.85 16.83 -12.67
N LYS A 412 8.32 15.59 -12.82
CA LYS A 412 8.75 15.00 -14.11
C LYS A 412 7.72 14.01 -14.64
N ARG A 413 7.03 13.34 -13.73
CA ARG A 413 5.86 12.50 -13.97
C ARG A 413 4.94 12.65 -12.76
N GLY A 414 3.63 12.69 -12.99
CA GLY A 414 2.63 12.93 -11.95
C GLY A 414 1.91 14.27 -12.15
N LYS A 415 1.20 14.72 -11.13
CA LYS A 415 0.51 16.02 -11.12
C LYS A 415 1.06 16.93 -10.04
N GLY A 416 1.44 16.42 -8.87
CA GLY A 416 1.82 17.25 -7.73
C GLY A 416 0.77 18.30 -7.39
N ILE A 417 1.20 19.42 -6.81
CA ILE A 417 0.27 20.45 -6.32
C ILE A 417 -0.35 21.26 -7.47
N ASN A 418 0.42 21.57 -8.51
CA ASN A 418 -0.02 22.48 -9.59
C ASN A 418 0.24 21.98 -11.03
N GLY A 419 0.64 20.71 -11.20
CA GLY A 419 1.00 20.12 -12.50
C GLY A 419 2.50 20.15 -12.81
N GLU A 420 3.25 21.09 -12.23
CA GLU A 420 4.69 21.28 -12.53
C GLU A 420 5.58 21.20 -11.29
N GLN A 421 5.01 21.47 -10.12
CA GLN A 421 5.71 21.58 -8.85
C GLN A 421 4.94 20.89 -7.71
N ASP A 422 5.69 20.42 -6.73
CA ASP A 422 5.19 19.84 -5.48
C ASP A 422 6.21 20.14 -4.36
N GLY A 423 5.97 19.64 -3.15
CA GLY A 423 6.85 19.86 -2.00
C GLY A 423 6.77 21.31 -1.54
N ALA A 424 5.60 21.76 -1.10
CA ALA A 424 5.50 23.06 -0.48
C ALA A 424 6.25 23.05 0.85
N ILE A 425 7.07 24.08 1.10
CA ILE A 425 7.90 24.17 2.30
C ILE A 425 7.69 25.49 3.04
N LYS A 426 7.60 25.43 4.37
CA LYS A 426 7.64 26.58 5.28
C LYS A 426 8.48 26.20 6.50
N LYS A 427 9.52 26.96 6.80
CA LYS A 427 10.55 26.59 7.80
C LYS A 427 11.14 25.19 7.51
N GLN A 428 10.92 24.20 8.39
CA GLN A 428 11.33 22.81 8.20
C GLN A 428 10.12 21.86 8.03
N THR A 429 8.95 22.42 7.69
CA THR A 429 7.74 21.65 7.37
C THR A 429 7.63 21.49 5.87
N LEU A 430 7.75 20.25 5.40
CA LEU A 430 7.59 19.85 4.01
C LEU A 430 6.28 19.09 3.84
N VAL A 431 5.46 19.53 2.89
CA VAL A 431 4.21 18.87 2.52
C VAL A 431 4.17 18.56 1.02
N ASN A 432 3.71 17.37 0.63
CA ASN A 432 3.58 16.98 -0.79
C ASN A 432 2.50 15.93 -1.04
N TYR A 433 2.17 15.68 -2.31
CA TYR A 433 1.24 14.60 -2.68
C TYR A 433 1.90 13.25 -2.94
N ILE A 434 3.20 13.21 -3.23
CA ILE A 434 3.90 11.95 -3.48
C ILE A 434 4.06 11.10 -2.21
N HIS A 435 3.70 9.83 -2.28
CA HIS A 435 4.05 8.84 -1.27
C HIS A 435 5.38 8.18 -1.63
N LEU A 436 6.35 8.24 -0.72
CA LEU A 436 7.67 7.65 -0.93
C LEU A 436 7.78 6.33 -0.20
N HIS A 437 8.26 5.30 -0.89
CA HIS A 437 8.75 4.10 -0.24
C HIS A 437 10.22 4.30 0.15
N VAL A 438 10.62 3.95 1.36
CA VAL A 438 11.98 4.21 1.86
C VAL A 438 13.07 3.61 0.97
N LEU A 439 12.82 2.43 0.38
CA LEU A 439 13.79 1.81 -0.54
C LEU A 439 13.86 2.49 -1.91
N SER A 440 12.85 3.25 -2.34
CA SER A 440 12.98 4.07 -3.56
C SER A 440 13.86 5.31 -3.34
N TYR A 441 14.00 5.75 -2.08
CA TYR A 441 14.89 6.84 -1.69
C TYR A 441 15.37 6.74 -0.22
N PRO A 442 16.35 5.87 0.08
CA PRO A 442 16.75 5.56 1.47
C PRO A 442 17.34 6.74 2.24
N MET A 443 17.81 7.77 1.52
CA MET A 443 18.35 8.97 2.14
C MET A 443 17.29 9.74 2.95
N MET A 444 15.98 9.54 2.71
CA MET A 444 14.93 10.22 3.46
C MET A 444 15.08 10.04 4.98
N VAL A 445 15.36 8.81 5.43
CA VAL A 445 15.47 8.49 6.86
C VAL A 445 16.68 9.19 7.46
N ASN A 446 17.85 9.03 6.85
CA ASN A 446 19.08 9.63 7.35
C ASN A 446 18.99 11.16 7.38
N LYS A 447 18.42 11.76 6.33
CA LYS A 447 18.31 13.21 6.21
C LYS A 447 17.30 13.80 7.20
N PHE A 448 16.20 13.10 7.44
CA PHE A 448 15.20 13.50 8.41
C PHE A 448 15.77 13.52 9.83
N ILE A 449 16.51 12.47 10.19
CA ILE A 449 17.20 12.35 11.49
C ILE A 449 18.32 13.39 11.63
N GLU A 450 19.14 13.62 10.59
CA GLU A 450 20.15 14.68 10.59
C GLU A 450 19.53 16.06 10.83
N THR A 451 18.38 16.32 10.23
CA THR A 451 17.67 17.59 10.38
C THR A 451 17.14 17.75 11.82
N ALA A 452 16.57 16.68 12.39
CA ALA A 452 16.08 16.67 13.77
C ALA A 452 17.21 16.88 14.79
N LYS A 453 18.38 16.29 14.57
CA LYS A 453 19.57 16.52 15.42
C LYS A 453 20.02 17.97 15.43
N LYS A 454 20.06 18.62 14.26
CA LYS A 454 20.49 20.01 14.12
C LYS A 454 19.55 21.00 14.81
N THR A 455 18.26 20.67 14.92
CA THR A 455 17.29 21.51 15.63
C THR A 455 17.32 21.26 17.13
N LYS A 456 17.56 20.02 17.56
CA LYS A 456 17.73 19.65 18.97
C LYS A 456 18.95 20.34 19.60
N SER A 457 20.11 20.26 18.93
CA SER A 457 21.37 20.85 19.40
C SER A 457 21.44 22.38 19.40
N LYS A 458 20.41 23.07 18.92
CA LYS A 458 20.30 24.54 18.98
C LYS A 458 19.49 25.01 20.19
N LYS A 459 18.82 24.09 20.90
CA LYS A 459 18.03 24.37 22.10
C LYS A 459 18.76 24.02 23.40
N GLU A 460 19.74 23.11 23.33
CA GLU A 460 20.80 22.92 24.33
C GLU A 460 21.89 23.97 24.12
#